data_AF-A0A077M9V8-F1
#
_entry.id   AF-A0A077M9V8-F1
#
_cell.length_a   1.000
_cell.length_b   1.000
_cell.length_c   1.000
_cell.angle_alpha   90.00
_cell.angle_beta   90.00
_cell.angle_gamma   90.00
#
_symmetry.space_group_name_H-M   'P 1'
#
loop_
_entity.id
_entity.type
_entity.pdbx_description
1 polymer ?
#
loop_
_entity_poly.entity_id
_entity_poly.type
_entity_poly.pdbx_seq_one_letter_code
_entity_poly.pdbx_strand_id
1 'polypeptide(L)'
;MPVYAGPASDAPSLVPADTADAKAAPTVKFNVTYVGFTPAAKAAFQRALNAWASKLSSPVPITVRASWEPLGANILGSAGPSYAWQCNGMLCVDAIANKKAGRNLNPAPDIVARFSSNFSNWHFGTGPAPVGKYDFQSVVMHEIGHGVGFLGFGNVTNGKGTVQLQGFNSPYDRFTRLGSTKTSPLLWKMPNNSAQLGRALTSNNVFFDSAKVRSANAGKAAKLYAPAGFRRGSSYSHLDEKAFPKGNPNSLMTYAIGDGETIRSQGPVSLALLKSIGW
;
A
#
# COMPACT_ATOMS: atom_id res chain seq x y z
N MET A 1 -2.35 -7.71 -1.54
CA MET A 1 -2.57 -6.78 -2.66
C MET A 1 -1.37 -6.93 -3.56
N PRO A 2 -1.53 -7.33 -4.83
CA PRO A 2 -0.39 -7.48 -5.72
C PRO A 2 0.02 -6.16 -6.37
N VAL A 3 1.34 -5.91 -6.43
CA VAL A 3 1.93 -4.94 -7.35
C VAL A 3 2.36 -5.60 -8.65
N TYR A 4 2.04 -4.95 -9.76
CA TYR A 4 2.30 -5.50 -11.09
C TYR A 4 3.59 -4.93 -11.69
N ALA A 5 4.20 -5.72 -12.58
CA ALA A 5 5.17 -5.24 -13.54
C ALA A 5 4.50 -4.19 -14.44
N GLY A 6 4.98 -2.95 -14.35
CA GLY A 6 4.55 -1.83 -15.18
C GLY A 6 5.09 -1.92 -16.61
N PRO A 7 4.71 -0.96 -17.47
CA PRO A 7 5.21 -0.90 -18.84
C PRO A 7 6.74 -0.73 -18.87
N ALA A 8 7.33 -1.15 -20.00
CA ALA A 8 8.74 -0.91 -20.28
C ALA A 8 9.05 0.60 -20.31
N SER A 9 10.25 0.96 -19.88
CA SER A 9 10.71 2.32 -19.76
C SER A 9 11.85 2.62 -20.71
N ASP A 10 11.82 3.81 -21.30
CA ASP A 10 12.89 4.30 -22.16
C ASP A 10 14.10 4.82 -21.35
N ALA A 11 13.89 5.16 -20.07
CA ALA A 11 14.94 5.66 -19.18
C ALA A 11 14.72 5.25 -17.70
N PRO A 12 15.80 5.18 -16.89
CA PRO A 12 15.65 5.03 -15.44
C PRO A 12 14.96 6.25 -14.81
N SER A 13 14.21 6.03 -13.73
CA SER A 13 13.71 7.11 -12.86
C SER A 13 14.10 6.86 -11.41
N LEU A 14 14.33 7.94 -10.67
CA LEU A 14 14.62 7.89 -9.24
C LEU A 14 13.73 8.88 -8.49
N VAL A 15 12.91 8.37 -7.59
CA VAL A 15 12.37 9.14 -6.48
C VAL A 15 13.32 8.94 -5.29
N PRO A 16 14.04 9.99 -4.84
CA PRO A 16 14.99 9.87 -3.74
C PRO A 16 14.28 9.58 -2.42
N ALA A 17 15.03 9.16 -1.41
CA ALA A 17 14.47 9.00 -0.07
C ALA A 17 14.08 10.37 0.48
N ASP A 18 13.05 10.40 1.33
CA ASP A 18 12.68 11.61 2.05
C ASP A 18 13.89 12.09 2.87
N THR A 19 14.14 13.40 2.88
CA THR A 19 15.10 14.00 3.82
C THR A 19 14.67 13.68 5.25
N ALA A 20 15.61 13.26 6.10
CA ALA A 20 15.31 12.98 7.49
C ALA A 20 14.80 14.25 8.18
N ASP A 21 13.63 14.17 8.83
CA ASP A 21 13.17 15.23 9.73
C ASP A 21 14.16 15.33 10.91
N ALA A 22 14.54 16.54 11.31
CA ALA A 22 15.53 16.81 12.36
C ALA A 22 15.13 16.32 13.77
N LYS A 23 13.91 15.76 13.94
CA LYS A 23 13.45 15.14 15.18
C LYS A 23 13.47 13.63 15.02
N ALA A 24 14.23 12.93 15.87
CA ALA A 24 14.20 11.48 15.96
C ALA A 24 12.77 11.01 16.26
N ALA A 25 12.05 10.60 15.22
CA ALA A 25 10.70 10.08 15.36
C ALA A 25 10.76 8.70 16.07
N PRO A 26 9.76 8.37 16.90
CA PRO A 26 9.64 7.03 17.44
C PRO A 26 9.61 6.01 16.29
N THR A 27 10.55 5.08 16.30
CA THR A 27 10.73 4.08 15.25
C THR A 27 9.97 2.81 15.60
N VAL A 28 9.39 2.16 14.59
CA VAL A 28 8.88 0.80 14.75
C VAL A 28 10.01 -0.22 14.51
N LYS A 29 10.03 -1.30 15.29
CA LYS A 29 10.90 -2.45 15.03
C LYS A 29 10.19 -3.43 14.08
N PHE A 30 10.86 -3.85 13.02
CA PHE A 30 10.41 -4.96 12.18
C PHE A 30 11.14 -6.25 12.54
N ASN A 31 10.39 -7.33 12.75
CA ASN A 31 10.92 -8.68 12.91
C ASN A 31 10.52 -9.51 11.70
N VAL A 32 11.48 -10.06 10.95
CA VAL A 32 11.20 -10.73 9.68
C VAL A 32 11.61 -12.18 9.71
N THR A 33 10.72 -13.05 9.24
CA THR A 33 11.03 -14.42 8.87
C THR A 33 11.15 -14.49 7.34
N TYR A 34 12.36 -14.74 6.85
CA TYR A 34 12.63 -14.88 5.41
C TYR A 34 12.60 -16.34 4.97
N VAL A 35 11.89 -16.65 3.89
CA VAL A 35 11.83 -17.98 3.27
C VAL A 35 12.28 -17.88 1.81
N GLY A 36 13.32 -18.62 1.43
CA GLY A 36 13.77 -18.72 0.03
C GLY A 36 14.60 -17.54 -0.51
N PHE A 37 14.91 -16.53 0.31
CA PHE A 37 15.66 -15.35 -0.14
C PHE A 37 17.17 -15.56 -0.20
N THR A 38 17.79 -15.03 -1.26
CA THR A 38 19.25 -14.86 -1.35
C THR A 38 19.74 -13.75 -0.40
N PRO A 39 21.04 -13.73 -0.03
CA PRO A 39 21.60 -12.66 0.80
C PRO A 39 21.39 -11.24 0.22
N ALA A 40 21.56 -11.07 -1.09
CA ALA A 40 21.37 -9.78 -1.77
C ALA A 40 19.92 -9.29 -1.67
N ALA A 41 18.95 -10.20 -1.85
CA ALA A 41 17.54 -9.88 -1.73
C ALA A 41 17.17 -9.52 -0.28
N LYS A 42 17.69 -10.25 0.73
CA LYS A 42 17.52 -9.90 2.15
C LYS A 42 18.08 -8.51 2.46
N ALA A 43 19.25 -8.16 1.92
CA ALA A 43 19.85 -6.85 2.15
C ALA A 43 18.99 -5.71 1.55
N ALA A 44 18.44 -5.90 0.35
CA ALA A 44 17.51 -4.96 -0.27
C ALA A 44 16.18 -4.84 0.50
N PHE A 45 15.66 -5.97 0.99
CA PHE A 45 14.48 -5.98 1.86
C PHE A 45 14.73 -5.19 3.16
N GLN A 46 15.86 -5.40 3.81
CA GLN A 46 16.20 -4.71 5.04
C GLN A 46 16.27 -3.19 4.84
N ARG A 47 16.77 -2.70 3.70
CA ARG A 47 16.75 -1.26 3.38
C ARG A 47 15.33 -0.71 3.28
N ALA A 48 14.40 -1.46 2.67
CA ALA A 48 12.99 -1.08 2.63
C ALA A 48 12.39 -0.97 4.04
N LEU A 49 12.70 -1.92 4.93
CA LEU A 49 12.25 -1.87 6.31
C LEU A 49 12.84 -0.72 7.10
N ASN A 50 14.13 -0.41 6.90
CA ASN A 50 14.75 0.74 7.54
C ASN A 50 14.07 2.05 7.12
N ALA A 51 13.70 2.17 5.83
CA ALA A 51 12.94 3.30 5.34
C ALA A 51 11.58 3.42 6.06
N TRP A 52 10.83 2.32 6.17
CA TRP A 52 9.54 2.30 6.88
C TRP A 52 9.64 2.50 8.40
N ALA A 53 10.70 1.99 9.03
CA ALA A 53 10.92 2.06 10.47
C ALA A 53 10.94 3.51 10.96
N SER A 54 11.46 4.42 10.15
CA SER A 54 11.53 5.86 10.43
C SER A 54 10.20 6.62 10.26
N LYS A 55 9.17 5.98 9.68
CA LYS A 55 7.91 6.63 9.29
C LYS A 55 6.70 6.20 10.11
N LEU A 56 6.85 5.14 10.91
CA LEU A 56 5.78 4.54 11.70
C LEU A 56 6.20 4.46 13.16
N SER A 57 5.23 4.64 14.06
CA SER A 57 5.43 4.56 15.51
C SER A 57 4.51 3.51 16.10
N SER A 58 5.08 2.56 16.84
CA SER A 58 4.34 1.53 17.58
C SER A 58 5.17 1.03 18.76
N PRO A 59 4.57 0.81 19.95
CA PRO A 59 5.24 0.13 21.05
C PRO A 59 5.38 -1.39 20.80
N VAL A 60 4.65 -1.94 19.82
CA VAL A 60 4.68 -3.35 19.45
C VAL A 60 5.49 -3.51 18.15
N PRO A 61 6.50 -4.40 18.10
CA PRO A 61 7.19 -4.73 16.85
C PRO A 61 6.23 -5.28 15.79
N ILE A 62 6.43 -4.90 14.53
CA ILE A 62 5.68 -5.46 13.40
C ILE A 62 6.42 -6.71 12.92
N THR A 63 5.71 -7.83 12.87
CA THR A 63 6.21 -9.13 12.43
C THR A 63 5.84 -9.38 10.97
N VAL A 64 6.81 -9.83 10.18
CA VAL A 64 6.65 -10.06 8.73
C VAL A 64 7.10 -11.46 8.38
N ARG A 65 6.25 -12.23 7.70
CA ARG A 65 6.67 -13.45 7.01
C ARG A 65 6.82 -13.15 5.53
N ALA A 66 8.05 -13.13 5.06
CA ALA A 66 8.39 -12.89 3.66
C ALA A 66 8.78 -14.21 2.96
N SER A 67 8.16 -14.52 1.83
CA SER A 67 8.58 -15.64 0.96
C SER A 67 8.99 -15.20 -0.44
N TRP A 68 10.04 -15.84 -0.95
CA TRP A 68 10.48 -15.78 -2.34
C TRP A 68 9.93 -17.01 -3.07
N GLU A 69 8.92 -16.83 -3.89
CA GLU A 69 8.14 -17.94 -4.45
C GLU A 69 7.55 -17.58 -5.83
N PRO A 70 7.16 -18.58 -6.66
CA PRO A 70 6.50 -18.30 -7.92
C PRO A 70 5.16 -17.57 -7.70
N LEU A 71 4.96 -16.44 -8.38
CA LEU A 71 3.69 -15.71 -8.38
C LEU A 71 3.07 -15.69 -9.78
N GLY A 72 1.81 -15.26 -9.88
CA GLY A 72 1.11 -15.13 -11.15
C GLY A 72 1.84 -14.21 -12.15
N ALA A 73 1.49 -14.35 -13.43
CA ALA A 73 2.09 -13.56 -14.49
C ALA A 73 2.04 -12.05 -14.17
N ASN A 74 3.15 -11.37 -14.42
CA ASN A 74 3.32 -9.93 -14.18
C ASN A 74 3.13 -9.46 -12.73
N ILE A 75 3.13 -10.35 -11.73
CA ILE A 75 3.08 -9.97 -10.30
C ILE A 75 4.50 -9.93 -9.75
N LEU A 76 4.97 -8.75 -9.36
CA LEU A 76 6.30 -8.54 -8.76
C LEU A 76 6.29 -8.95 -7.28
N GLY A 77 5.23 -8.60 -6.56
CA GLY A 77 5.02 -8.90 -5.16
C GLY A 77 3.54 -8.93 -4.79
N SER A 78 3.24 -9.43 -3.61
CA SER A 78 1.95 -9.26 -2.97
C SER A 78 2.06 -9.38 -1.46
N ALA A 79 1.46 -8.43 -0.74
CA ALA A 79 1.41 -8.44 0.70
C ALA A 79 0.10 -7.90 1.26
N GLY A 80 -0.11 -8.15 2.53
CA GLY A 80 -1.24 -7.63 3.28
C GLY A 80 -1.16 -8.06 4.73
N PRO A 81 -2.04 -7.49 5.57
CA PRO A 81 -2.17 -7.90 6.96
C PRO A 81 -2.73 -9.31 7.04
N SER A 82 -2.26 -10.09 8.01
CA SER A 82 -2.78 -11.45 8.27
C SER A 82 -4.19 -11.42 8.83
N TYR A 83 -4.47 -10.44 9.70
CA TYR A 83 -5.75 -10.30 10.38
C TYR A 83 -6.27 -8.86 10.33
N ALA A 84 -7.57 -8.74 10.58
CA ALA A 84 -8.22 -7.48 10.88
C ALA A 84 -9.04 -7.65 12.16
N TRP A 85 -8.93 -6.68 13.07
CA TRP A 85 -9.50 -6.74 14.40
C TRP A 85 -10.51 -5.64 14.61
N GLN A 86 -11.57 -5.93 15.38
CA GLN A 86 -12.50 -4.89 15.76
C GLN A 86 -11.81 -3.81 16.60
N CYS A 87 -12.03 -2.57 16.20
CA CYS A 87 -11.45 -1.37 16.77
C CYS A 87 -12.50 -0.25 16.65
N ASN A 88 -13.26 -0.02 17.73
CA ASN A 88 -14.28 1.03 17.82
C ASN A 88 -15.32 0.96 16.67
N GLY A 89 -15.92 -0.22 16.46
CA GLY A 89 -16.96 -0.43 15.42
C GLY A 89 -16.43 -0.46 13.97
N MET A 90 -15.13 -0.63 13.78
CA MET A 90 -14.46 -0.83 12.50
C MET A 90 -13.49 -2.00 12.58
N LEU A 91 -12.93 -2.45 11.46
CA LEU A 91 -11.81 -3.40 11.43
C LEU A 91 -10.49 -2.69 11.14
N CYS A 92 -9.59 -2.65 12.12
CA CYS A 92 -8.20 -2.22 11.90
C CYS A 92 -7.35 -3.40 11.43
N VAL A 93 -6.41 -3.14 10.53
CA VAL A 93 -5.39 -4.12 10.15
C VAL A 93 -4.51 -4.48 11.34
N ASP A 94 -3.95 -5.68 11.33
CA ASP A 94 -3.23 -6.31 12.45
C ASP A 94 -2.24 -5.39 13.16
N ALA A 95 -1.28 -4.82 12.41
CA ALA A 95 -0.27 -3.93 12.96
C ALA A 95 -0.85 -2.68 13.67
N ILE A 96 -1.94 -2.10 13.16
CA ILE A 96 -2.61 -0.95 13.80
C ILE A 96 -3.37 -1.42 15.05
N ALA A 97 -4.00 -2.59 15.01
CA ALA A 97 -4.70 -3.15 16.17
C ALA A 97 -3.72 -3.48 17.31
N ASN A 98 -2.60 -4.13 17.00
CA ASN A 98 -1.51 -4.42 17.93
C ASN A 98 -0.95 -3.14 18.57
N LYS A 99 -0.66 -2.12 17.74
CA LYS A 99 -0.26 -0.79 18.23
C LYS A 99 -1.25 -0.22 19.25
N LYS A 100 -2.55 -0.24 18.93
CA LYS A 100 -3.61 0.30 19.80
C LYS A 100 -3.76 -0.50 21.10
N ALA A 101 -3.58 -1.82 21.03
CA ALA A 101 -3.65 -2.71 22.18
C ALA A 101 -2.39 -2.65 23.06
N GLY A 102 -1.28 -2.12 22.56
CA GLY A 102 0.01 -2.10 23.25
C GLY A 102 0.66 -3.48 23.39
N ARG A 103 0.11 -4.51 22.73
CA ARG A 103 0.61 -5.88 22.76
C ARG A 103 0.26 -6.60 21.45
N ASN A 104 0.93 -7.72 21.21
CA ASN A 104 0.56 -8.60 20.12
C ASN A 104 -0.76 -9.34 20.45
N LEU A 105 -1.72 -9.29 19.54
CA LEU A 105 -3.03 -9.95 19.64
C LEU A 105 -3.01 -11.40 19.13
N ASN A 106 -2.04 -11.78 18.28
CA ASN A 106 -1.94 -13.13 17.72
C ASN A 106 -0.48 -13.52 17.42
N PRO A 107 -0.02 -14.73 17.74
CA PRO A 107 1.37 -15.16 17.47
C PRO A 107 1.74 -15.27 15.98
N ALA A 108 0.78 -15.33 15.07
CA ALA A 108 1.02 -15.29 13.63
C ALA A 108 1.61 -13.93 13.19
N PRO A 109 2.34 -13.87 12.06
CA PRO A 109 2.94 -12.62 11.60
C PRO A 109 1.89 -11.56 11.30
N ASP A 110 2.14 -10.28 11.62
CA ASP A 110 1.26 -9.16 11.28
C ASP A 110 1.05 -9.04 9.76
N ILE A 111 2.13 -9.25 9.00
CA ILE A 111 2.17 -9.10 7.54
C ILE A 111 2.66 -10.40 6.91
N VAL A 112 1.93 -10.87 5.89
CA VAL A 112 2.45 -11.89 4.96
C VAL A 112 2.78 -11.20 3.65
N ALA A 113 4.04 -11.32 3.23
CA ALA A 113 4.56 -10.73 1.99
C ALA A 113 5.18 -11.82 1.11
N ARG A 114 4.89 -11.77 -0.18
CA ARG A 114 5.37 -12.73 -1.19
C ARG A 114 6.01 -11.96 -2.32
N PHE A 115 7.13 -12.45 -2.82
CA PHE A 115 7.89 -11.81 -3.89
C PHE A 115 8.26 -12.84 -4.95
N SER A 116 8.12 -12.44 -6.20
CA SER A 116 8.13 -13.37 -7.32
C SER A 116 9.52 -13.89 -7.64
N SER A 117 9.68 -15.22 -7.55
CA SER A 117 10.87 -15.91 -8.06
C SER A 117 10.85 -16.11 -9.58
N ASN A 118 9.77 -15.71 -10.26
CA ASN A 118 9.62 -15.89 -11.71
C ASN A 118 10.34 -14.80 -12.53
N PHE A 119 10.74 -13.71 -11.90
CA PHE A 119 11.50 -12.64 -12.55
C PHE A 119 13.01 -12.90 -12.37
N SER A 120 13.75 -12.93 -13.47
CA SER A 120 15.22 -13.04 -13.48
C SER A 120 15.91 -11.67 -13.49
N ASN A 121 15.15 -10.60 -13.68
CA ASN A 121 15.65 -9.26 -13.92
C ASN A 121 15.51 -8.33 -12.70
N TRP A 122 15.67 -8.86 -11.50
CA TRP A 122 15.69 -8.05 -10.27
C TRP A 122 16.96 -7.21 -10.15
N HIS A 123 16.81 -5.99 -9.62
CA HIS A 123 17.88 -5.13 -9.13
C HIS A 123 17.86 -5.07 -7.61
N PHE A 124 18.96 -5.50 -6.98
CA PHE A 124 19.12 -5.51 -5.52
C PHE A 124 20.09 -4.42 -5.02
N GLY A 125 20.63 -3.59 -5.92
CA GLY A 125 21.60 -2.56 -5.59
C GLY A 125 21.00 -1.37 -4.83
N THR A 126 21.86 -0.45 -4.40
CA THR A 126 21.47 0.80 -3.72
C THR A 126 21.19 1.94 -4.70
N GLY A 127 21.89 1.97 -5.84
CA GLY A 127 21.69 2.94 -6.91
C GLY A 127 20.38 2.72 -7.69
N PRO A 128 20.06 3.63 -8.64
CA PRO A 128 18.93 3.48 -9.54
C PRO A 128 18.98 2.14 -10.29
N ALA A 129 17.82 1.50 -10.44
CA ALA A 129 17.67 0.33 -11.29
C ALA A 129 17.90 0.72 -12.76
N PRO A 130 18.75 -0.02 -13.50
CA PRO A 130 18.85 0.13 -14.94
C PRO A 130 17.53 -0.21 -15.65
N VAL A 131 17.36 0.30 -16.87
CA VAL A 131 16.29 -0.15 -17.78
C VAL A 131 16.38 -1.67 -17.97
N GLY A 132 15.23 -2.33 -18.07
CA GLY A 132 15.11 -3.78 -18.13
C GLY A 132 15.19 -4.47 -16.77
N LYS A 133 15.38 -3.75 -15.66
CA LYS A 133 15.42 -4.31 -14.30
C LYS A 133 14.30 -3.74 -13.42
N TYR A 134 13.77 -4.57 -12.51
CA TYR A 134 12.85 -4.11 -11.46
C TYR A 134 13.58 -3.88 -10.14
N ASP A 135 13.42 -2.71 -9.53
CA ASP A 135 14.03 -2.42 -8.24
C ASP A 135 13.34 -3.16 -7.09
N PHE A 136 14.01 -4.16 -6.52
CA PHE A 136 13.42 -5.02 -5.51
C PHE A 136 13.06 -4.28 -4.23
N GLN A 137 13.88 -3.30 -3.81
CA GLN A 137 13.61 -2.53 -2.61
C GLN A 137 12.32 -1.68 -2.78
N SER A 138 12.06 -1.11 -3.95
CA SER A 138 10.81 -0.37 -4.24
C SER A 138 9.59 -1.28 -4.13
N VAL A 139 9.69 -2.50 -4.68
CA VAL A 139 8.63 -3.52 -4.56
C VAL A 139 8.41 -3.90 -3.10
N VAL A 140 9.45 -4.13 -2.30
CA VAL A 140 9.28 -4.40 -0.85
C VAL A 140 8.65 -3.21 -0.15
N MET A 141 9.08 -1.98 -0.44
CA MET A 141 8.52 -0.77 0.16
C MET A 141 7.02 -0.65 -0.13
N HIS A 142 6.60 -0.90 -1.37
CA HIS A 142 5.21 -0.93 -1.77
C HIS A 142 4.41 -1.97 -0.96
N GLU A 143 4.91 -3.21 -0.93
CA GLU A 143 4.21 -4.31 -0.28
C GLU A 143 4.08 -4.15 1.24
N ILE A 144 5.10 -3.59 1.89
CA ILE A 144 5.01 -3.23 3.31
C ILE A 144 3.96 -2.13 3.53
N GLY A 145 3.81 -1.19 2.58
CA GLY A 145 2.75 -0.18 2.60
C GLY A 145 1.35 -0.80 2.71
N HIS A 146 1.08 -1.86 1.96
CA HIS A 146 -0.16 -2.63 2.10
C HIS A 146 -0.24 -3.34 3.44
N GLY A 147 0.83 -4.02 3.87
CA GLY A 147 0.87 -4.72 5.15
C GLY A 147 0.52 -3.83 6.35
N VAL A 148 0.96 -2.56 6.33
CA VAL A 148 0.67 -1.60 7.40
C VAL A 148 -0.67 -0.87 7.24
N GLY A 149 -1.43 -1.12 6.16
CA GLY A 149 -2.82 -0.67 6.06
C GLY A 149 -3.13 0.31 4.93
N PHE A 150 -2.26 0.47 3.94
CA PHE A 150 -2.64 1.08 2.67
C PHE A 150 -3.55 0.12 1.88
N LEU A 151 -4.77 -0.10 2.35
CA LEU A 151 -5.79 -0.93 1.70
C LEU A 151 -7.14 -0.70 2.37
N GLY A 152 -8.21 -0.99 1.65
CA GLY A 152 -9.55 -1.09 2.23
C GLY A 152 -10.30 -2.30 1.69
N PHE A 153 -11.59 -2.37 1.99
CA PHE A 153 -12.41 -3.56 1.71
C PHE A 153 -13.27 -3.44 0.45
N GLY A 154 -12.94 -2.49 -0.42
CA GLY A 154 -13.60 -2.33 -1.72
C GLY A 154 -13.56 -3.63 -2.53
N ASN A 155 -14.71 -4.11 -2.97
CA ASN A 155 -14.83 -5.24 -3.89
C ASN A 155 -16.08 -5.12 -4.75
N VAL A 156 -16.02 -5.64 -5.98
CA VAL A 156 -17.18 -5.76 -6.88
C VAL A 156 -17.35 -7.20 -7.34
N THR A 157 -18.54 -7.75 -7.15
CA THR A 157 -18.93 -9.10 -7.61
C THR A 157 -20.28 -9.00 -8.30
N ASN A 158 -20.41 -9.51 -9.53
CA ASN A 158 -21.65 -9.47 -10.31
C ASN A 158 -22.30 -8.07 -10.38
N GLY A 159 -21.47 -7.03 -10.57
CA GLY A 159 -21.90 -5.63 -10.63
C GLY A 159 -22.31 -5.00 -9.29
N LYS A 160 -22.27 -5.76 -8.18
CA LYS A 160 -22.59 -5.28 -6.84
C LYS A 160 -21.31 -4.98 -6.05
N GLY A 161 -21.24 -3.79 -5.45
CA GLY A 161 -20.11 -3.33 -4.68
C GLY A 161 -20.27 -3.49 -3.18
N THR A 162 -19.16 -3.69 -2.47
CA THR A 162 -19.02 -3.62 -1.01
C THR A 162 -17.75 -2.84 -0.66
N VAL A 163 -17.75 -2.17 0.50
CA VAL A 163 -16.54 -1.62 1.17
C VAL A 163 -16.46 -2.11 2.61
N GLN A 164 -16.98 -3.31 2.86
CA GLN A 164 -17.08 -3.93 4.18
C GLN A 164 -16.54 -5.36 4.15
N LEU A 165 -15.95 -5.75 5.28
CA LEU A 165 -15.58 -7.12 5.61
C LEU A 165 -16.33 -7.51 6.89
N GLN A 166 -17.03 -8.64 6.88
CA GLN A 166 -17.81 -9.12 8.04
C GLN A 166 -18.80 -8.08 8.62
N GLY A 167 -19.39 -7.24 7.75
CA GLY A 167 -20.33 -6.18 8.15
C GLY A 167 -19.67 -4.90 8.67
N PHE A 168 -18.34 -4.84 8.72
CA PHE A 168 -17.59 -3.69 9.22
C PHE A 168 -16.76 -3.03 8.12
N ASN A 169 -16.65 -1.71 8.17
CA ASN A 169 -15.67 -0.96 7.39
C ASN A 169 -14.30 -0.98 8.08
N SER A 170 -13.23 -0.76 7.33
CA SER A 170 -11.94 -0.37 7.90
C SER A 170 -11.86 1.15 8.11
N PRO A 171 -10.92 1.67 8.92
CA PRO A 171 -10.65 3.10 8.95
C PRO A 171 -10.30 3.69 7.58
N TYR A 172 -9.70 2.91 6.67
CA TYR A 172 -9.43 3.34 5.29
C TYR A 172 -10.73 3.68 4.56
N ASP A 173 -11.71 2.77 4.62
CA ASP A 173 -12.99 2.91 3.94
C ASP A 173 -13.79 4.14 4.39
N ARG A 174 -13.53 4.64 5.61
CA ARG A 174 -14.22 5.81 6.17
C ARG A 174 -13.84 7.11 5.49
N PHE A 175 -12.74 7.13 4.73
CA PHE A 175 -12.23 8.31 4.02
C PHE A 175 -12.41 8.22 2.50
N THR A 176 -13.00 7.15 1.96
CA THR A 176 -13.17 7.02 0.51
C THR A 176 -14.46 7.67 0.02
N ARG A 177 -14.35 8.43 -1.08
CA ARG A 177 -15.42 9.24 -1.66
C ARG A 177 -15.57 8.98 -3.15
N LEU A 178 -16.80 9.13 -3.65
CA LEU A 178 -17.11 9.22 -5.08
C LEU A 178 -17.00 10.69 -5.52
N GLY A 179 -15.81 11.12 -5.89
CA GLY A 179 -15.47 12.50 -6.26
C GLY A 179 -14.41 13.14 -5.35
N SER A 180 -13.84 14.25 -5.82
CA SER A 180 -12.64 14.89 -5.23
C SER A 180 -12.94 15.94 -4.15
N THR A 181 -14.20 16.28 -3.92
CA THR A 181 -14.61 17.36 -3.01
C THR A 181 -14.94 16.83 -1.61
N LYS A 182 -14.85 17.69 -0.59
CA LYS A 182 -15.22 17.33 0.79
C LYS A 182 -16.70 16.95 0.95
N THR A 183 -17.54 17.43 0.04
CA THR A 183 -18.99 17.14 -0.01
C THR A 183 -19.32 15.93 -0.88
N SER A 184 -18.34 15.35 -1.58
CA SER A 184 -18.55 14.15 -2.39
C SER A 184 -19.06 12.98 -1.52
N PRO A 185 -20.02 12.17 -1.99
CA PRO A 185 -20.59 11.08 -1.20
C PRO A 185 -19.53 10.11 -0.67
N LEU A 186 -19.66 9.73 0.60
CA LEU A 186 -18.84 8.70 1.23
C LEU A 186 -19.28 7.33 0.73
N LEU A 187 -18.33 6.50 0.28
CA LEU A 187 -18.66 5.18 -0.27
C LEU A 187 -19.27 4.26 0.77
N TRP A 188 -18.78 4.30 2.02
CA TRP A 188 -19.31 3.49 3.11
C TRP A 188 -20.76 3.82 3.51
N LYS A 189 -21.28 4.99 3.10
CA LYS A 189 -22.68 5.37 3.32
C LYS A 189 -23.62 4.91 2.19
N MET A 190 -23.08 4.40 1.09
CA MET A 190 -23.89 3.81 0.03
C MET A 190 -24.42 2.44 0.47
N PRO A 191 -25.56 1.98 -0.08
CA PRO A 191 -26.09 0.65 0.23
C PRO A 191 -25.05 -0.44 -0.04
N ASN A 192 -24.80 -1.30 0.94
CA ASN A 192 -23.87 -2.42 0.78
C ASN A 192 -24.42 -3.45 -0.22
N ASN A 193 -23.53 -4.21 -0.87
CA ASN A 193 -23.87 -5.22 -1.88
C ASN A 193 -24.83 -4.68 -2.97
N SER A 194 -24.58 -3.46 -3.44
CA SER A 194 -25.47 -2.75 -4.36
C SER A 194 -24.81 -2.40 -5.69
N ALA A 195 -25.64 -2.26 -6.73
CA ALA A 195 -25.18 -1.79 -8.03
C ALA A 195 -24.70 -0.33 -7.98
N GLN A 196 -25.23 0.50 -7.07
CA GLN A 196 -24.77 1.87 -6.86
C GLN A 196 -23.31 1.89 -6.41
N LEU A 197 -22.97 1.13 -5.37
CA LEU A 197 -21.60 1.03 -4.88
C LEU A 197 -20.69 0.34 -5.91
N GLY A 198 -21.21 -0.65 -6.65
CA GLY A 198 -20.49 -1.29 -7.75
C GLY A 198 -20.04 -0.30 -8.81
N ARG A 199 -20.96 0.53 -9.32
CA ARG A 199 -20.66 1.60 -10.28
C ARG A 199 -19.69 2.64 -9.71
N ALA A 200 -19.80 2.97 -8.43
CA ALA A 200 -18.89 3.91 -7.80
C ALA A 200 -17.45 3.38 -7.79
N LEU A 201 -17.26 2.09 -7.44
CA LEU A 201 -15.95 1.43 -7.40
C LEU A 201 -15.32 1.18 -8.79
N THR A 202 -16.09 1.33 -9.87
CA THR A 202 -15.62 1.22 -11.26
C THR A 202 -15.74 2.54 -12.05
N SER A 203 -15.83 3.67 -11.35
CA SER A 203 -16.14 4.98 -11.98
C SER A 203 -14.93 5.77 -12.47
N ASN A 204 -13.71 5.34 -12.15
CA ASN A 204 -12.47 6.14 -12.25
C ASN A 204 -12.51 7.47 -11.48
N ASN A 205 -13.44 7.57 -10.51
CA ASN A 205 -13.74 8.80 -9.76
C ASN A 205 -13.73 8.57 -8.25
N VAL A 206 -12.93 7.61 -7.76
CA VAL A 206 -12.79 7.32 -6.34
C VAL A 206 -11.57 8.04 -5.77
N PHE A 207 -11.74 8.64 -4.59
CA PHE A 207 -10.69 9.40 -3.91
C PHE A 207 -10.61 9.03 -2.43
N PHE A 208 -9.40 9.04 -1.87
CA PHE A 208 -9.19 9.09 -0.43
C PHE A 208 -9.11 10.56 0.00
N ASP A 209 -9.98 10.96 0.93
CA ASP A 209 -10.10 12.36 1.36
C ASP A 209 -10.08 12.50 2.88
N SER A 210 -8.96 13.01 3.40
CA SER A 210 -8.82 13.44 4.78
C SER A 210 -8.13 14.81 4.83
N ALA A 211 -8.28 15.52 5.95
CA ALA A 211 -7.57 16.80 6.15
C ALA A 211 -6.04 16.64 6.02
N LYS A 212 -5.49 15.52 6.52
CA LYS A 212 -4.06 15.20 6.41
C LYS A 212 -3.64 14.99 4.95
N VAL A 213 -4.41 14.23 4.18
CA VAL A 213 -4.13 13.99 2.75
C VAL A 213 -4.24 15.27 1.95
N ARG A 214 -5.26 16.10 2.20
CA ARG A 214 -5.35 17.42 1.55
C ARG A 214 -4.16 18.31 1.85
N SER A 215 -3.69 18.35 3.10
CA SER A 215 -2.49 19.09 3.47
C SER A 215 -1.26 18.59 2.71
N ALA A 216 -1.09 17.26 2.61
CA ALA A 216 0.00 16.62 1.91
C ALA A 216 -0.09 16.65 0.37
N ASN A 217 -1.25 17.04 -0.19
CA ASN A 217 -1.53 16.98 -1.62
C ASN A 217 -2.06 18.31 -2.17
N ALA A 218 -1.48 19.44 -1.73
CA ALA A 218 -1.81 20.78 -2.22
C ALA A 218 -3.32 21.10 -2.21
N GLY A 219 -4.00 20.75 -1.12
CA GLY A 219 -5.43 20.96 -0.91
C GLY A 219 -6.36 19.90 -1.55
N LYS A 220 -5.81 18.92 -2.30
CA LYS A 220 -6.59 17.95 -3.09
C LYS A 220 -6.76 16.61 -2.35
N ALA A 221 -7.87 15.93 -2.61
CA ALA A 221 -8.00 14.52 -2.22
C ALA A 221 -7.05 13.66 -3.08
N ALA A 222 -6.64 12.48 -2.58
CA ALA A 222 -5.79 11.56 -3.33
C ALA A 222 -6.64 10.68 -4.24
N LYS A 223 -6.40 10.72 -5.55
CA LYS A 223 -7.14 9.87 -6.50
C LYS A 223 -6.70 8.41 -6.35
N LEU A 224 -7.66 7.51 -6.25
CA LEU A 224 -7.44 6.07 -6.16
C LEU A 224 -7.64 5.41 -7.52
N TYR A 225 -6.89 4.34 -7.77
CA TYR A 225 -7.06 3.51 -8.95
C TYR A 225 -8.41 2.77 -8.89
N ALA A 226 -9.38 3.22 -9.69
CA ALA A 226 -10.72 2.64 -9.74
C ALA A 226 -11.21 2.53 -11.20
N PRO A 227 -10.51 1.77 -12.07
CA PRO A 227 -10.83 1.67 -13.50
C PRO A 227 -12.24 1.11 -13.78
N ALA A 228 -12.69 1.22 -15.03
CA ALA A 228 -14.00 0.72 -15.48
C ALA A 228 -14.22 -0.79 -15.23
N GLY A 229 -13.14 -1.58 -15.20
CA GLY A 229 -13.17 -2.98 -14.78
C GLY A 229 -12.55 -3.15 -13.39
N PHE A 230 -13.32 -3.63 -12.41
CA PHE A 230 -12.80 -3.86 -11.06
C PHE A 230 -11.74 -4.97 -11.08
N ARG A 231 -10.52 -4.64 -10.64
CA ARG A 231 -9.40 -5.58 -10.53
C ARG A 231 -9.21 -5.95 -9.06
N ARG A 232 -9.66 -7.14 -8.68
CA ARG A 232 -9.56 -7.61 -7.30
C ARG A 232 -8.10 -7.56 -6.82
N GLY A 233 -7.89 -6.92 -5.67
CA GLY A 233 -6.57 -6.72 -5.09
C GLY A 233 -5.81 -5.49 -5.60
N SER A 234 -6.31 -4.82 -6.65
CA SER A 234 -5.69 -3.59 -7.18
C SER A 234 -6.60 -2.38 -7.09
N SER A 235 -7.80 -2.48 -7.66
CA SER A 235 -8.78 -1.40 -7.60
C SER A 235 -9.03 -1.02 -6.15
N TYR A 236 -9.24 0.27 -5.91
CA TYR A 236 -9.55 0.86 -4.62
C TYR A 236 -8.40 0.88 -3.58
N SER A 237 -7.34 0.07 -3.75
CA SER A 237 -6.23 -0.01 -2.78
C SER A 237 -4.91 0.54 -3.31
N HIS A 238 -4.91 1.23 -4.44
CA HIS A 238 -3.74 1.89 -5.02
C HIS A 238 -4.05 3.34 -5.38
N LEU A 239 -3.01 4.17 -5.47
CA LEU A 239 -3.08 5.49 -6.08
C LEU A 239 -3.25 5.37 -7.60
N ASP A 240 -3.92 6.35 -8.19
CA ASP A 240 -4.11 6.43 -9.64
C ASP A 240 -2.80 6.79 -10.35
N GLU A 241 -2.34 5.92 -11.25
CA GLU A 241 -1.08 6.07 -11.99
C GLU A 241 -1.04 7.36 -12.83
N LYS A 242 -2.19 7.83 -13.35
CA LYS A 242 -2.23 9.07 -14.13
C LYS A 242 -2.08 10.31 -13.22
N ALA A 243 -2.61 10.25 -12.01
CA ALA A 243 -2.46 11.31 -11.02
C ALA A 243 -1.07 11.33 -10.36
N PHE A 244 -0.45 10.16 -10.20
CA PHE A 244 0.86 9.98 -9.55
C PHE A 244 1.79 9.12 -10.42
N PRO A 245 2.19 9.60 -11.60
CA PRO A 245 2.95 8.80 -12.56
C PRO A 245 4.35 8.46 -12.07
N LYS A 246 5.00 7.51 -12.74
CA LYS A 246 6.43 7.21 -12.59
C LYS A 246 7.28 8.46 -12.35
N GLY A 247 8.12 8.39 -11.31
CA GLY A 247 8.99 9.50 -10.88
C GLY A 247 8.30 10.57 -10.02
N ASN A 248 6.98 10.48 -9.80
CA ASN A 248 6.28 11.33 -8.85
C ASN A 248 6.68 10.97 -7.40
N PRO A 249 6.86 11.95 -6.50
CA PRO A 249 7.13 11.67 -5.09
C PRO A 249 6.13 10.75 -4.38
N ASN A 250 4.92 10.60 -4.91
CA ASN A 250 3.87 9.73 -4.37
C ASN A 250 3.58 8.50 -5.24
N SER A 251 4.47 8.12 -6.17
CA SER A 251 4.22 6.98 -7.05
C SER A 251 4.34 5.62 -6.35
N LEU A 252 4.90 5.54 -5.13
CA LEU A 252 5.17 4.24 -4.47
C LEU A 252 3.95 3.32 -4.42
N MET A 253 2.77 3.87 -4.10
CA MET A 253 1.54 3.09 -3.88
C MET A 253 0.62 3.06 -5.11
N THR A 254 1.12 3.31 -6.31
CA THR A 254 0.36 3.02 -7.54
C THR A 254 0.40 1.51 -7.85
N TYR A 255 -0.51 1.03 -8.70
CA TYR A 255 -0.74 -0.41 -8.85
C TYR A 255 0.38 -1.18 -9.58
N ALA A 256 1.33 -0.48 -10.18
CA ALA A 256 2.42 -1.07 -10.93
C ALA A 256 3.72 -0.29 -10.73
N ILE A 257 4.84 -0.99 -10.80
CA ILE A 257 6.18 -0.40 -10.80
C ILE A 257 6.82 -0.74 -12.15
N GLY A 258 7.21 0.29 -12.89
CA GLY A 258 7.88 0.13 -14.18
C GLY A 258 9.27 -0.47 -14.04
N ASP A 259 9.82 -1.01 -15.13
CA ASP A 259 11.24 -1.32 -15.15
C ASP A 259 12.07 -0.02 -15.16
N GLY A 260 13.30 -0.11 -14.64
CA GLY A 260 14.15 1.05 -14.40
C GLY A 260 13.56 2.09 -13.43
N GLU A 261 12.40 1.82 -12.81
CA GLU A 261 11.82 2.71 -11.81
C GLU A 261 12.38 2.40 -10.43
N THR A 262 12.90 3.43 -9.77
CA THR A 262 13.41 3.35 -8.40
C THR A 262 12.68 4.34 -7.52
N ILE A 263 12.06 3.86 -6.46
CA ILE A 263 11.29 4.66 -5.51
C ILE A 263 11.83 4.41 -4.12
N ARG A 264 12.48 5.42 -3.53
CA ARG A 264 13.10 5.36 -2.19
C ARG A 264 12.29 6.12 -1.13
N SER A 265 11.15 6.69 -1.49
CA SER A 265 10.23 7.43 -0.61
C SER A 265 8.87 6.76 -0.52
N GLN A 266 8.22 6.85 0.64
CA GLN A 266 6.81 6.47 0.82
C GLN A 266 5.84 7.47 0.17
N GLY A 267 6.28 8.71 -0.01
CA GLY A 267 5.49 9.83 -0.48
C GLY A 267 4.63 10.47 0.60
N PRO A 268 4.53 11.81 0.65
CA PRO A 268 3.75 12.53 1.66
C PRO A 268 2.26 12.14 1.66
N VAL A 269 1.68 11.80 0.50
CA VAL A 269 0.28 11.37 0.39
C VAL A 269 0.05 10.03 1.07
N SER A 270 0.89 9.02 0.80
CA SER A 270 0.76 7.70 1.42
C SER A 270 0.94 7.78 2.93
N LEU A 271 1.92 8.56 3.40
CA LEU A 271 2.13 8.78 4.83
C LEU A 271 0.94 9.50 5.48
N ALA A 272 0.38 10.52 4.84
CA ALA A 272 -0.80 11.22 5.34
C ALA A 272 -2.05 10.33 5.39
N LEU A 273 -2.19 9.41 4.43
CA LEU A 273 -3.23 8.40 4.42
C LEU A 273 -3.08 7.46 5.62
N LEU A 274 -1.89 6.89 5.83
CA LEU A 274 -1.61 6.01 6.98
C LEU A 274 -1.86 6.73 8.32
N LYS A 275 -1.46 8.01 8.42
CA LYS A 275 -1.76 8.86 9.58
C LYS A 275 -3.25 9.13 9.79
N SER A 276 -4.07 8.98 8.75
CA SER A 276 -5.53 9.16 8.87
C SER A 276 -6.21 7.93 9.45
N ILE A 277 -5.61 6.74 9.28
CA ILE A 277 -6.21 5.46 9.65
C ILE A 277 -5.70 4.88 10.99
N GLY A 278 -4.70 5.51 11.62
CA GLY A 278 -4.27 5.15 12.97
C GLY A 278 -2.76 5.05 13.19
N TRP A 279 -1.94 5.32 12.17
CA TRP A 279 -0.50 5.51 12.34
C TRP A 279 -0.16 6.87 12.95
#